data_AF-A0A170SQ46-F1
#
_entry.id   AF-A0A170SQ46-F1
#
_cell.length_a   1.000
_cell.length_b   1.000
_cell.length_c   1.000
_cell.angle_alpha   90.00
_cell.angle_beta   90.00
_cell.angle_gamma   90.00
#
_symmetry.space_group_name_H-M   'P 1'
#
loop_
_entity.id
_entity.type
_entity.pdbx_description
1 polymer ?
#
loop_
_entity_poly.entity_id
_entity_poly.type
_entity_poly.pdbx_seq_one_letter_code
_entity_poly.pdbx_strand_id
1 'polypeptide(L)'
;MINFELTTQNLYTREKLLELDNIFLSYLQSHDKSLYQTLISARQGNTNHNNTSCIIELSYVVEDFISQLFNIEDEVILQQNIHKEFIEIYKCKRLFVQRYALKKYPNINNLNIEEITNKISQIFSLPIQEKEFSQKVLLWFENQEQYGTDLDIAAQYAAYMVHSQANNNILFSTPNKIDFHNLVPVKIKNIHKSDVMTSKHIKYRDGFNLTHKPPTLYQALNNTHYCIFCHKQNKDSCSKGLLENNHSFKKSILSTELHGCPLEEKISEMNFVKSQGYPIAALAIVMIDNPLCVLTGHHICNDCTKSCIYQKQDPVDIPLIETQVIDNVLTLSYGFEVYSLLTRWNPINFKRPLPHTHTKKNVLVVGLGPAGINLSHHLLNDGHTVVAIDGLKIEPLPQHISGITQFGERTQFNLIKNVKKELYENLSERTPYGFGGVSEYGITVRWNKNYLKIARLILERRENFVMHGGVRFGSTITTQNAFDIGFHHIALATGSGSPNLIYLKNSLARGVRTASDFLMSLQLTGSARNNAIANLQIRMPIIVIGGGLTAIDAATEALAYYPVQVEKFLFRYETLVKTYGKSYIE
;
A
#
# COMPACT_ATOMS: atom_id res chain seq x y z
N MET A 1 -3.23 -21.68 -21.32
CA MET A 1 -2.37 -22.75 -20.82
C MET A 1 -1.16 -22.08 -20.21
N ILE A 2 -0.73 -22.51 -19.03
CA ILE A 2 0.58 -22.15 -18.49
C ILE A 2 1.60 -23.00 -19.27
N ASN A 3 2.82 -22.51 -19.45
CA ASN A 3 3.93 -23.38 -19.82
C ASN A 3 4.08 -24.53 -18.79
N PHE A 4 4.71 -25.64 -19.17
CA PHE A 4 4.95 -26.81 -18.31
C PHE A 4 3.74 -27.73 -17.98
N GLU A 5 2.70 -27.79 -18.83
CA GLU A 5 1.50 -28.67 -18.64
C GLU A 5 0.69 -28.40 -17.36
N LEU A 6 0.97 -27.30 -16.64
CA LEU A 6 0.23 -26.89 -15.46
C LEU A 6 -1.01 -26.05 -15.83
N THR A 7 -2.04 -26.10 -14.99
CA THR A 7 -3.12 -25.11 -15.02
C THR A 7 -3.04 -24.26 -13.75
N THR A 8 -3.38 -22.98 -13.85
CA THR A 8 -3.38 -22.04 -12.72
C THR A 8 -4.33 -22.47 -11.61
N GLN A 9 -5.42 -23.17 -11.97
CA GLN A 9 -6.36 -23.73 -11.02
C GLN A 9 -5.76 -24.91 -10.26
N ASN A 10 -4.91 -25.70 -10.92
CA ASN A 10 -4.14 -26.76 -10.28
C ASN A 10 -3.10 -26.20 -9.28
N LEU A 11 -2.63 -24.96 -9.43
CA LEU A 11 -1.68 -24.32 -8.49
C LEU A 11 -2.29 -23.99 -7.11
N TYR A 12 -3.56 -24.34 -6.85
CA TYR A 12 -4.20 -24.20 -5.54
C TYR A 12 -4.01 -25.40 -4.61
N THR A 13 -3.53 -26.53 -5.13
CA THR A 13 -3.27 -27.73 -4.31
C THR A 13 -1.79 -27.85 -3.96
N ARG A 14 -1.50 -28.41 -2.78
CA ARG A 14 -0.12 -28.60 -2.33
C ARG A 14 0.68 -29.54 -3.24
N GLU A 15 0.05 -30.60 -3.74
CA GLU A 15 0.69 -31.58 -4.63
C GLU A 15 1.23 -30.91 -5.90
N LYS A 16 0.45 -30.01 -6.48
CA LYS A 16 0.85 -29.28 -7.68
C LYS A 16 1.88 -28.18 -7.39
N LEU A 17 1.87 -27.60 -6.19
CA LEU A 17 2.95 -26.70 -5.77
C LEU A 17 4.28 -27.44 -5.55
N LEU A 18 4.26 -28.69 -5.10
CA LEU A 18 5.47 -29.52 -5.01
C LEU A 18 6.05 -29.84 -6.41
N GLU A 19 5.17 -30.17 -7.36
CA GLU A 19 5.56 -30.38 -8.76
C GLU A 19 6.18 -29.10 -9.34
N LEU A 20 5.55 -27.94 -9.13
CA LEU A 20 6.07 -26.64 -9.53
C LEU A 20 7.45 -26.36 -8.91
N ASP A 21 7.63 -26.62 -7.61
CA ASP A 21 8.91 -26.39 -6.93
C ASP A 21 10.02 -27.29 -7.51
N ASN A 22 9.73 -28.55 -7.86
CA ASN A 22 10.69 -29.43 -8.52
C ASN A 22 11.04 -28.95 -9.94
N ILE A 23 10.07 -28.43 -10.68
CA ILE A 23 10.30 -27.81 -12.00
C ILE A 23 11.20 -26.57 -11.83
N PHE A 24 10.92 -25.70 -10.86
CA PHE A 24 11.76 -24.55 -10.55
C PHE A 24 13.18 -24.96 -10.13
N LEU A 25 13.34 -25.99 -9.30
CA LEU A 25 14.65 -26.49 -8.89
C LEU A 25 15.46 -27.01 -10.09
N SER A 26 14.80 -27.69 -11.03
CA SER A 26 15.43 -28.16 -12.27
C SER A 26 15.83 -26.99 -13.18
N TYR A 27 14.94 -25.99 -13.30
CA TYR A 27 15.20 -24.73 -14.00
C TYR A 27 16.40 -23.98 -13.39
N LEU A 28 16.44 -23.82 -12.07
CA LEU A 28 17.53 -23.17 -11.37
C LEU A 28 18.84 -23.93 -11.56
N GLN A 29 18.82 -25.27 -11.48
CA GLN A 29 20.01 -26.10 -11.67
C GLN A 29 20.61 -25.96 -13.06
N SER A 30 19.79 -25.80 -14.11
CA SER A 30 20.26 -25.59 -15.47
C SER A 30 20.79 -24.18 -15.72
N HIS A 31 20.25 -23.17 -15.02
CA HIS A 31 20.66 -21.77 -15.14
C HIS A 31 21.91 -21.45 -14.32
N ASP A 32 21.94 -21.85 -13.04
CA ASP A 32 23.05 -21.61 -12.13
C ASP A 32 23.15 -22.73 -11.08
N LYS A 33 24.11 -23.63 -11.31
CA LYS A 33 24.38 -24.77 -10.42
C LYS A 33 24.86 -24.36 -9.03
N SER A 34 25.57 -23.23 -8.92
CA SER A 34 26.06 -22.71 -7.63
C SER A 34 24.90 -22.16 -6.81
N LEU A 35 24.03 -21.39 -7.45
CA LEU A 35 22.85 -20.82 -6.81
C LEU A 35 21.85 -21.90 -6.40
N TYR A 36 21.69 -22.96 -7.21
CA TYR A 36 20.95 -24.16 -6.85
C TYR A 36 21.49 -24.81 -5.56
N GLN A 37 22.81 -25.07 -5.49
CA GLN A 37 23.43 -25.66 -4.30
C GLN A 37 23.22 -24.78 -3.06
N THR A 38 23.32 -23.46 -3.24
CA THR A 38 23.08 -22.48 -2.18
C THR A 38 21.64 -22.54 -1.67
N LEU A 39 20.65 -22.59 -2.57
CA LEU A 39 19.24 -22.73 -2.21
C LEU A 39 18.96 -24.02 -1.43
N ILE A 40 19.48 -25.16 -1.90
CA ILE A 40 19.30 -26.45 -1.22
C ILE A 40 19.91 -26.42 0.18
N SER A 41 21.14 -25.90 0.32
CA SER A 41 21.80 -25.73 1.61
C SER A 41 21.01 -24.81 2.56
N ALA A 42 20.48 -23.70 2.03
CA ALA A 42 19.69 -22.74 2.79
C ALA A 42 18.38 -23.34 3.31
N ARG A 43 17.68 -24.12 2.49
CA ARG A 43 16.44 -24.83 2.88
C ARG A 43 16.68 -25.95 3.90
N GLN A 44 17.88 -26.51 3.96
CA GLN A 44 18.27 -27.50 4.98
C GLN A 44 18.64 -26.87 6.34
N GLY A 45 18.66 -25.53 6.44
CA GLY A 45 19.05 -24.83 7.67
C GLY A 45 20.56 -24.76 7.91
N ASN A 46 21.38 -25.11 6.91
CA ASN A 46 22.84 -25.16 7.02
C ASN A 46 23.52 -23.80 6.80
N THR A 47 22.77 -22.75 6.48
CA THR A 47 23.28 -21.39 6.32
C THR A 47 22.59 -20.44 7.30
N ASN A 48 23.32 -19.46 7.83
CA ASN A 48 22.70 -18.34 8.54
C ASN A 48 21.58 -17.74 7.67
N HIS A 49 20.36 -17.75 8.18
CA HIS A 49 19.09 -17.52 7.47
C HIS A 49 18.91 -16.13 6.81
N ASN A 50 19.97 -15.31 6.72
CA ASN A 50 19.99 -13.95 6.20
C ASN A 50 21.15 -13.72 5.21
N ASN A 51 21.36 -14.63 4.26
CA ASN A 51 22.29 -14.36 3.17
C ASN A 51 21.63 -13.43 2.13
N THR A 52 21.68 -12.12 2.38
CA THR A 52 21.09 -11.07 1.54
C THR A 52 21.47 -11.21 0.07
N SER A 53 22.73 -11.55 -0.27
CA SER A 53 23.13 -11.69 -1.68
C SER A 53 22.42 -12.86 -2.36
N CYS A 54 22.30 -13.99 -1.66
CA CYS A 54 21.58 -15.16 -2.16
C CYS A 54 20.09 -14.88 -2.39
N ILE A 55 19.42 -14.16 -1.47
CA ILE A 55 18.02 -13.75 -1.64
C ILE A 55 17.85 -12.88 -2.89
N ILE A 56 18.76 -11.92 -3.08
CA ILE A 56 18.72 -11.02 -4.24
C ILE A 56 18.93 -11.81 -5.54
N GLU A 57 19.99 -12.61 -5.63
CA GLU A 57 20.32 -13.39 -6.83
C GLU A 57 19.21 -14.39 -7.20
N LEU A 58 18.68 -15.13 -6.22
CA LEU A 58 17.56 -16.04 -6.46
C LEU A 58 16.30 -15.28 -6.89
N SER A 59 16.05 -14.08 -6.36
CA SER A 59 14.81 -13.35 -6.69
C SER A 59 14.73 -12.97 -8.17
N TYR A 60 15.86 -12.70 -8.84
CA TYR A 60 15.88 -12.49 -10.30
C TYR A 60 15.46 -13.76 -11.05
N VAL A 61 16.02 -14.92 -10.68
CA VAL A 61 15.67 -16.21 -11.31
C VAL A 61 14.20 -16.56 -11.09
N VAL A 62 13.64 -16.19 -9.94
CA VAL A 62 12.20 -16.35 -9.64
C VAL A 62 11.34 -15.49 -10.55
N GLU A 63 11.71 -14.23 -10.78
CA GLU A 63 10.99 -13.37 -11.73
C GLU A 63 11.00 -13.95 -13.14
N ASP A 64 12.17 -14.36 -13.64
CA ASP A 64 12.29 -14.96 -14.98
C ASP A 64 11.41 -16.21 -15.09
N PHE A 65 11.48 -17.11 -14.11
CA PHE A 65 10.67 -18.32 -14.09
C PHE A 65 9.16 -18.02 -14.03
N ILE A 66 8.72 -17.11 -13.17
CA ILE A 66 7.31 -16.73 -13.06
C ILE A 66 6.81 -16.05 -14.34
N SER A 67 7.65 -15.23 -14.97
CA SER A 67 7.29 -14.55 -16.21
C SER A 67 7.01 -15.56 -17.34
N GLN A 68 7.83 -16.61 -17.44
CA GLN A 68 7.62 -17.73 -18.37
C GLN A 68 6.43 -18.61 -17.98
N LEU A 69 6.22 -18.83 -16.68
CA LEU A 69 5.08 -19.59 -16.19
C LEU A 69 3.76 -18.94 -16.64
N PHE A 70 3.60 -17.64 -16.44
CA PHE A 70 2.36 -16.92 -16.78
C PHE A 70 2.32 -16.37 -18.21
N ASN A 71 3.37 -16.54 -19.01
CA ASN A 71 3.51 -16.00 -20.36
C ASN A 71 3.32 -14.46 -20.38
N ILE A 72 4.10 -13.77 -19.54
CA ILE A 72 4.08 -12.31 -19.32
C ILE A 72 5.46 -11.66 -19.48
N GLU A 73 6.40 -12.33 -20.13
CA GLU A 73 7.78 -11.87 -20.35
C GLU A 73 7.82 -10.50 -21.03
N ASP A 74 7.02 -10.30 -22.08
CA ASP A 74 6.95 -9.03 -22.80
C ASP A 74 6.47 -7.87 -21.91
N GLU A 75 5.50 -8.13 -21.03
CA GLU A 75 4.98 -7.12 -20.09
C GLU A 75 6.03 -6.76 -19.03
N VAL A 76 6.78 -7.76 -18.54
CA VAL A 76 7.89 -7.55 -17.60
C VAL A 76 9.02 -6.76 -18.25
N ILE A 77 9.41 -7.11 -19.49
CA ILE A 77 10.43 -6.38 -20.27
C ILE A 77 10.00 -4.93 -20.51
N LEU A 78 8.73 -4.69 -20.83
CA LEU A 78 8.20 -3.34 -20.99
C LEU A 78 8.34 -2.53 -19.70
N GLN A 79 7.98 -3.10 -18.54
CA GLN A 79 8.18 -2.44 -17.25
C GLN A 79 9.67 -2.17 -16.99
N GLN A 80 10.56 -3.14 -17.23
CA GLN A 80 12.01 -2.98 -17.09
C GLN A 80 12.56 -1.83 -17.96
N ASN A 81 12.08 -1.69 -19.19
CA ASN A 81 12.50 -0.60 -20.09
C ASN A 81 12.09 0.79 -19.57
N ILE A 82 10.90 0.92 -18.98
CA ILE A 82 10.47 2.17 -18.32
C ILE A 82 11.39 2.50 -17.12
N HIS A 83 11.85 1.50 -16.38
CA HIS A 83 12.81 1.72 -15.29
C HIS A 83 14.17 2.19 -15.83
N LYS A 84 14.66 1.59 -16.91
CA LYS A 84 15.90 2.01 -17.57
C LYS A 84 15.84 3.47 -18.05
N GLU A 85 14.71 3.89 -18.61
CA GLU A 85 14.49 5.29 -18.99
C GLU A 85 14.61 6.24 -17.78
N PHE A 86 14.03 5.86 -16.64
CA PHE A 86 14.09 6.69 -15.44
C PHE A 86 15.51 6.86 -14.88
N ILE A 87 16.41 5.89 -15.10
CA ILE A 87 17.81 5.97 -14.64
C ILE A 87 18.51 7.20 -15.22
N GLU A 88 18.25 7.57 -16.48
CA GLU A 88 18.82 8.77 -17.11
C GLU A 88 18.34 10.04 -16.43
N ILE A 89 17.03 10.11 -16.14
CA ILE A 89 16.42 11.23 -15.40
C ILE A 89 17.05 11.36 -14.02
N TYR A 90 17.18 10.25 -13.30
CA TYR A 90 17.78 10.26 -11.97
C TYR A 90 19.29 10.60 -12.00
N LYS A 91 20.04 10.14 -13.01
CA LYS A 91 21.45 10.50 -13.22
C LYS A 91 21.58 12.02 -13.41
N CYS A 92 20.75 12.63 -14.26
CA CYS A 92 20.71 14.08 -14.45
C CYS A 92 20.35 14.81 -13.15
N LYS A 93 19.30 14.37 -12.46
CA LYS A 93 18.92 14.90 -11.14
C LYS A 93 20.08 14.91 -10.16
N ARG A 94 20.80 13.78 -10.04
CA ARG A 94 21.85 13.62 -9.04
C ARG A 94 23.12 14.41 -9.38
N LEU A 95 23.60 14.30 -10.62
CA LEU A 95 24.88 14.87 -11.03
C LEU A 95 24.75 16.35 -11.41
N PHE A 96 23.74 16.68 -12.23
CA PHE A 96 23.56 18.04 -12.71
C PHE A 96 22.74 18.88 -11.73
N VAL A 97 21.47 18.52 -11.46
CA VAL A 97 20.59 19.39 -10.66
C VAL A 97 21.12 19.57 -9.24
N GLN A 98 21.34 18.46 -8.50
CA GLN A 98 21.70 18.53 -7.09
C GLN A 98 23.14 18.94 -6.83
N ARG A 99 24.10 18.43 -7.61
CA ARG A 99 25.54 18.59 -7.33
C ARG A 99 26.19 19.75 -8.08
N TYR A 100 25.62 20.15 -9.22
CA TYR A 100 26.15 21.25 -10.04
C TYR A 100 25.27 22.50 -9.96
N ALA A 101 24.01 22.43 -10.41
CA ALA A 101 23.13 23.58 -10.53
C ALA A 101 22.85 24.25 -9.18
N LEU A 102 22.40 23.49 -8.16
CA LEU A 102 22.12 24.04 -6.82
C LEU A 102 23.36 24.50 -6.06
N LYS A 103 24.54 23.99 -6.42
CA LYS A 103 25.81 24.47 -5.86
C LYS A 103 26.22 25.80 -6.49
N LYS A 104 26.00 25.96 -7.79
CA LYS A 104 26.30 27.19 -8.54
C LYS A 104 25.29 28.30 -8.24
N TYR A 105 24.02 27.94 -8.10
CA TYR A 105 22.90 28.85 -7.80
C TYR A 105 22.15 28.37 -6.55
N PRO A 106 22.63 28.75 -5.34
CA PRO A 106 22.03 28.31 -4.09
C PRO A 106 20.72 29.02 -3.71
N ASN A 107 20.37 30.09 -4.43
CA ASN A 107 19.10 30.80 -4.32
C ASN A 107 18.76 31.46 -5.67
N ILE A 108 17.53 31.97 -5.79
CA ILE A 108 16.99 32.54 -7.03
C ILE A 108 16.83 34.06 -6.97
N ASN A 109 17.27 34.72 -5.89
CA ASN A 109 16.99 36.14 -5.66
C ASN A 109 17.65 37.06 -6.70
N ASN A 110 18.77 36.61 -7.28
CA ASN A 110 19.54 37.37 -8.27
C ASN A 110 19.31 36.87 -9.71
N LEU A 111 18.34 35.97 -9.91
CA LEU A 111 18.03 35.39 -11.21
C LEU A 111 16.87 36.15 -11.87
N ASN A 112 17.05 36.54 -13.13
CA ASN A 112 15.97 37.10 -13.94
C ASN A 112 15.14 35.95 -14.55
N ILE A 113 13.99 35.64 -13.92
CA ILE A 113 13.14 34.50 -14.29
C ILE A 113 12.61 34.62 -15.74
N GLU A 114 12.24 35.83 -16.17
CA GLU A 114 11.74 36.07 -17.53
C GLU A 114 12.83 35.79 -18.57
N GLU A 115 14.05 36.27 -18.31
CA GLU A 115 15.20 36.03 -19.18
C GLU A 115 15.57 34.55 -19.25
N ILE A 116 15.59 33.84 -18.11
CA ILE A 116 15.86 32.39 -18.06
C ILE A 116 14.81 31.62 -18.86
N THR A 117 13.54 31.98 -18.69
CA THR A 117 12.42 31.30 -19.39
C THR A 117 12.48 31.56 -20.89
N ASN A 118 12.91 32.75 -21.32
CA ASN A 118 13.10 33.07 -22.74
C ASN A 118 14.31 32.33 -23.33
N LYS A 119 15.43 32.24 -22.62
CA LYS A 119 16.61 31.51 -23.10
C LYS A 119 16.37 29.99 -23.16
N ILE A 120 15.72 29.42 -22.15
CA ILE A 120 15.46 27.97 -22.12
C ILE A 120 14.43 27.56 -23.19
N SER A 121 13.47 28.43 -23.54
CA SER A 121 12.47 28.15 -24.58
C SER A 121 13.03 28.18 -26.00
N GLN A 122 14.17 28.84 -26.22
CA GLN A 122 14.92 28.75 -27.49
C GLN A 122 15.61 27.40 -27.67
N ILE A 123 15.80 26.65 -26.58
CA ILE A 123 16.55 25.39 -26.53
C ILE A 123 15.62 24.18 -26.43
N PHE A 124 14.54 24.31 -25.65
CA PHE A 124 13.58 23.25 -25.33
C PHE A 124 12.16 23.73 -25.60
N SER A 125 11.29 22.80 -26.01
CA SER A 125 9.85 23.08 -26.11
C SER A 125 9.23 23.15 -24.72
N LEU A 126 8.44 24.19 -24.45
CA LEU A 126 7.70 24.33 -23.18
C LEU A 126 6.30 23.70 -23.30
N PRO A 127 5.83 22.92 -22.29
CA PRO A 127 6.54 22.53 -21.07
C PRO A 127 7.64 21.49 -21.33
N ILE A 128 8.80 21.66 -20.70
CA ILE A 128 9.97 20.81 -20.92
C ILE A 128 9.70 19.39 -20.41
N GLN A 129 9.90 18.39 -21.26
CA GLN A 129 9.84 16.99 -20.87
C GLN A 129 11.12 16.59 -20.10
N GLU A 130 10.95 15.91 -18.97
CA GLU A 130 12.08 15.55 -18.07
C GLU A 130 13.12 14.68 -18.77
N LYS A 131 12.68 13.78 -19.64
CA LYS A 131 13.56 12.90 -20.44
C LYS A 131 14.42 13.71 -21.40
N GLU A 132 13.81 14.57 -22.21
CA GLU A 132 14.50 15.40 -23.19
C GLU A 132 15.55 16.30 -22.51
N PHE A 133 15.16 16.97 -21.42
CA PHE A 133 16.09 17.77 -20.62
C PHE A 133 17.25 16.93 -20.11
N SER A 134 16.97 15.76 -19.54
CA SER A 134 17.99 14.90 -18.94
C SER A 134 19.00 14.40 -19.95
N GLN A 135 18.55 13.93 -21.12
CA GLN A 135 19.42 13.43 -22.18
C GLN A 135 20.32 14.53 -22.73
N LYS A 136 19.75 15.68 -23.09
CA LYS A 136 20.49 16.81 -23.67
C LYS A 136 21.50 17.40 -22.68
N VAL A 137 21.08 17.61 -21.43
CA VAL A 137 21.95 18.19 -20.40
C VAL A 137 23.07 17.26 -19.98
N LEU A 138 22.84 15.93 -19.91
CA LEU A 138 23.91 14.99 -19.62
C LEU A 138 24.99 14.98 -20.72
N LEU A 139 24.58 15.03 -22.00
CA LEU A 139 25.52 15.13 -23.13
C LEU A 139 26.36 16.41 -23.07
N TRP A 140 25.73 17.54 -22.74
CA TRP A 140 26.44 18.80 -22.54
C TRP A 140 27.38 18.74 -21.35
N PHE A 141 26.97 18.09 -20.27
CA PHE A 141 27.75 17.98 -19.05
C PHE A 141 29.02 17.15 -19.22
N GLU A 142 29.03 16.24 -20.19
CA GLU A 142 30.22 15.49 -20.63
C GLU A 142 31.15 16.34 -21.53
N ASN A 143 30.63 17.37 -22.19
CA ASN A 143 31.34 18.23 -23.15
C ASN A 143 31.32 19.72 -22.73
N GLN A 144 31.72 20.01 -21.49
CA GLN A 144 31.52 21.33 -20.87
C GLN A 144 32.21 22.49 -21.60
N GLU A 145 33.36 22.22 -22.23
CA GLU A 145 34.11 23.24 -22.98
C GLU A 145 33.33 23.77 -24.19
N GLN A 146 32.52 22.92 -24.82
CA GLN A 146 31.73 23.27 -25.99
C GLN A 146 30.36 23.86 -25.64
N TYR A 147 29.74 23.39 -24.54
CA TYR A 147 28.35 23.73 -24.19
C TYR A 147 28.23 24.58 -22.92
N GLY A 148 29.28 25.32 -22.53
CA GLY A 148 29.30 26.08 -21.28
C GLY A 148 28.13 27.05 -21.11
N THR A 149 27.74 27.76 -22.17
CA THR A 149 26.61 28.71 -22.16
C THR A 149 25.27 28.01 -21.95
N ASP A 150 25.01 26.92 -22.69
CA ASP A 150 23.76 26.16 -22.59
C ASP A 150 23.62 25.47 -21.23
N LEU A 151 24.72 24.94 -20.69
CA LEU A 151 24.77 24.38 -19.35
C LEU A 151 24.46 25.41 -18.26
N ASP A 152 24.94 26.64 -18.43
CA ASP A 152 24.67 27.72 -17.49
C ASP A 152 23.19 28.08 -17.48
N ILE A 153 22.59 28.24 -18.67
CA ILE A 153 21.15 28.49 -18.83
C ILE A 153 20.33 27.35 -18.20
N ALA A 154 20.68 26.09 -18.48
CA ALA A 154 20.02 24.93 -17.90
C ALA A 154 20.19 24.86 -16.37
N ALA A 155 21.33 25.29 -15.82
CA ALA A 155 21.58 25.32 -14.39
C ALA A 155 20.76 26.39 -13.67
N GLN A 156 20.65 27.59 -14.26
CA GLN A 156 19.78 28.65 -13.77
C GLN A 156 18.31 28.22 -13.78
N TYR A 157 17.86 27.60 -14.88
CA TYR A 157 16.51 27.06 -14.98
C TYR A 157 16.25 25.97 -13.92
N ALA A 158 17.16 25.01 -13.76
CA ALA A 158 17.03 23.95 -12.77
C ALA A 158 16.95 24.51 -11.34
N ALA A 159 17.80 25.49 -11.00
CA ALA A 159 17.76 26.16 -9.70
C ALA A 159 16.44 26.91 -9.48
N TYR A 160 15.95 27.62 -10.50
CA TYR A 160 14.63 28.25 -10.49
C TYR A 160 13.52 27.23 -10.18
N MET A 161 13.48 26.11 -10.91
CA MET A 161 12.44 25.10 -10.73
C MET A 161 12.45 24.48 -9.33
N VAL A 162 13.64 24.18 -8.77
CA VAL A 162 13.78 23.61 -7.42
C VAL A 162 13.33 24.61 -6.35
N HIS A 163 13.83 25.85 -6.38
CA HIS A 163 13.62 26.82 -5.30
C HIS A 163 12.24 27.48 -5.32
N SER A 164 11.66 27.67 -6.51
CA SER A 164 10.31 28.23 -6.65
C SER A 164 9.22 27.22 -6.29
N GLN A 165 9.54 25.92 -6.25
CA GLN A 165 8.56 24.83 -6.16
C GLN A 165 7.46 24.95 -7.23
N ALA A 166 7.79 25.55 -8.39
CA ALA A 166 6.83 25.91 -9.42
C ALA A 166 6.15 24.71 -10.09
N ASN A 167 6.70 23.50 -9.94
CA ASN A 167 6.04 22.28 -10.42
C ASN A 167 6.39 21.03 -9.59
N ASN A 168 5.64 19.96 -9.84
CA ASN A 168 5.80 18.65 -9.20
C ASN A 168 6.69 17.69 -10.02
N ASN A 169 7.62 18.22 -10.83
CA ASN A 169 8.50 17.39 -11.65
C ASN A 169 9.52 16.68 -10.77
N ILE A 170 9.80 15.42 -11.10
CA ILE A 170 10.67 14.55 -10.30
C ILE A 170 12.13 14.96 -10.45
N LEU A 171 12.56 15.35 -11.65
CA LEU A 171 13.89 15.85 -11.95
C LEU A 171 14.31 17.04 -11.07
N PHE A 172 13.38 17.96 -10.82
CA PHE A 172 13.62 19.19 -10.04
C PHE A 172 13.15 19.11 -8.58
N SER A 173 12.70 17.94 -8.13
CA SER A 173 12.35 17.75 -6.71
C SER A 173 13.59 17.38 -5.89
N THR A 174 13.72 17.92 -4.67
CA THR A 174 14.79 17.54 -3.73
C THR A 174 14.21 17.24 -2.36
N PRO A 175 14.82 16.33 -1.57
CA PRO A 175 14.44 16.14 -0.17
C PRO A 175 14.50 17.47 0.60
N ASN A 176 13.41 17.83 1.27
CA ASN A 176 13.35 19.02 2.10
C ASN A 176 13.99 18.77 3.46
N LYS A 177 14.47 19.84 4.11
CA LYS A 177 14.81 19.75 5.54
C LYS A 177 13.54 19.64 6.35
N ILE A 178 13.58 18.83 7.41
CA ILE A 178 12.44 18.66 8.32
C ILE A 178 12.54 19.68 9.45
N ASP A 179 11.46 20.42 9.66
CA ASP A 179 11.24 21.24 10.86
C ASP A 179 10.13 20.60 11.71
N PHE A 180 10.54 19.92 12.79
CA PHE A 180 9.61 19.23 13.69
C PHE A 180 8.67 20.18 14.45
N HIS A 181 8.99 21.47 14.53
CA HIS A 181 8.10 22.47 15.13
C HIS A 181 7.09 23.04 14.12
N ASN A 182 7.23 22.73 12.83
CA ASN A 182 6.39 23.25 11.76
C ASN A 182 6.16 22.20 10.64
N LEU A 183 5.76 20.98 11.02
CA LEU A 183 5.49 19.88 10.07
C LEU A 183 4.31 20.18 9.12
N VAL A 184 3.38 21.05 9.53
CA VAL A 184 2.25 21.48 8.72
C VAL A 184 2.28 23.01 8.62
N PRO A 185 2.65 23.59 7.47
CA PRO A 185 2.69 25.03 7.30
C PRO A 185 1.29 25.64 7.42
N VAL A 186 1.06 26.43 8.48
CA VAL A 186 -0.21 27.12 8.74
C VAL A 186 -0.09 28.65 8.64
N LYS A 187 -1.19 29.31 8.32
CA LYS A 187 -1.45 30.74 8.54
C LYS A 187 -2.29 30.86 9.80
N ILE A 188 -1.89 31.73 10.72
CA ILE A 188 -2.63 32.01 11.95
C ILE A 188 -3.39 33.32 11.75
N LYS A 189 -4.69 33.30 12.02
CA LYS A 189 -5.54 34.50 12.07
C LYS A 189 -6.23 34.55 13.43
N ASN A 190 -6.21 35.71 14.08
CA ASN A 190 -7.00 35.89 15.30
C ASN A 190 -8.44 36.27 14.92
N ILE A 191 -9.39 35.44 15.33
CA ILE A 191 -10.82 35.65 15.11
C ILE A 191 -11.52 35.57 16.46
N HIS A 192 -12.19 36.65 16.87
CA HIS A 192 -12.94 36.73 18.13
C HIS A 192 -12.16 36.18 19.36
N LYS A 193 -10.90 36.61 19.53
CA LYS A 193 -9.98 36.18 20.61
C LYS A 193 -9.52 34.72 20.55
N SER A 194 -9.75 34.02 19.43
CA SER A 194 -9.27 32.67 19.19
C SER A 194 -8.29 32.65 18.03
N ASP A 195 -7.22 31.87 18.15
CA ASP A 195 -6.28 31.66 17.06
C ASP A 195 -6.82 30.58 16.12
N VAL A 196 -7.09 30.97 14.88
CA VAL A 196 -7.53 30.08 13.81
C VAL A 196 -6.35 29.76 12.92
N MET A 197 -5.92 28.51 12.95
CA MET A 197 -4.87 27.98 12.08
C MET A 197 -5.49 27.45 10.80
N THR A 198 -5.00 27.92 9.65
CA THR A 198 -5.41 27.42 8.33
C THR A 198 -4.19 26.95 7.57
N SER A 199 -4.21 25.71 7.06
CA SER A 199 -3.12 25.21 6.22
C SER A 199 -2.85 26.15 5.05
N LYS A 200 -1.57 26.37 4.70
CA LYS A 200 -1.19 27.08 3.47
C LYS A 200 -1.62 26.32 2.21
N HIS A 201 -1.79 25.00 2.32
CA HIS A 201 -2.23 24.12 1.26
C HIS A 201 -3.60 23.53 1.62
N ILE A 202 -4.65 24.02 0.97
CA ILE A 202 -6.00 23.52 1.15
C ILE A 202 -6.32 22.58 0.00
N LYS A 203 -6.57 21.32 0.31
CA LYS A 203 -7.09 20.34 -0.64
C LYS A 203 -8.56 20.12 -0.36
N TYR A 204 -9.41 20.54 -1.29
CA TYR A 204 -10.83 20.25 -1.23
C TYR A 204 -11.06 18.78 -1.53
N ARG A 205 -11.96 18.17 -0.76
CA ARG A 205 -12.44 16.81 -0.95
C ARG A 205 -13.91 16.89 -1.32
N ASP A 206 -14.27 16.18 -2.37
CA ASP A 206 -15.65 15.96 -2.76
C ASP A 206 -15.99 14.47 -2.69
N GLY A 207 -17.12 14.16 -2.06
CA GLY A 207 -17.64 12.82 -1.89
C GLY A 207 -16.69 11.79 -1.25
N PHE A 208 -16.82 10.56 -1.75
CA PHE A 208 -16.29 9.33 -1.13
C PHE A 208 -15.39 8.50 -2.05
N ASN A 209 -14.92 9.09 -3.16
CA ASN A 209 -13.90 8.46 -3.99
C ASN A 209 -12.53 8.54 -3.31
N LEU A 210 -11.61 7.64 -3.71
CA LEU A 210 -10.23 7.64 -3.23
C LEU A 210 -9.61 9.03 -3.41
N THR A 211 -9.22 9.69 -2.31
CA THR A 211 -8.75 11.08 -2.34
C THR A 211 -7.28 11.20 -2.68
N HIS A 212 -6.50 10.16 -2.41
CA HIS A 212 -5.08 10.11 -2.72
C HIS A 212 -4.87 9.48 -4.09
N LYS A 213 -4.07 10.14 -4.94
CA LYS A 213 -3.61 9.53 -6.18
C LYS A 213 -2.71 8.35 -5.80
N PRO A 214 -2.86 7.17 -6.44
CA PRO A 214 -1.91 6.09 -6.27
C PRO A 214 -0.48 6.60 -6.51
N PRO A 215 0.52 6.09 -5.77
CA PRO A 215 1.92 6.32 -6.08
C PRO A 215 2.18 6.18 -7.58
N THR A 216 2.92 7.11 -8.17
CA THR A 216 3.40 6.93 -9.54
C THR A 216 4.67 6.09 -9.54
N LEU A 217 4.92 5.39 -10.64
CA LEU A 217 6.16 4.64 -10.83
C LEU A 217 7.39 5.53 -10.61
N TYR A 218 7.42 6.71 -11.21
CA TYR A 218 8.59 7.60 -11.08
C TYR A 218 8.75 8.15 -9.66
N GLN A 219 7.67 8.37 -8.89
CA GLN A 219 7.77 8.72 -7.47
C GLN A 219 8.44 7.61 -6.65
N ALA A 220 8.06 6.37 -6.89
CA ALA A 220 8.69 5.22 -6.24
C ALA A 220 10.16 5.08 -6.68
N LEU A 221 10.45 5.17 -7.98
CA LEU A 221 11.82 5.05 -8.48
C LEU A 221 12.73 6.15 -7.96
N ASN A 222 12.24 7.38 -7.87
CA ASN A 222 12.96 8.47 -7.22
C ASN A 222 13.35 8.13 -5.78
N ASN A 223 12.43 7.54 -5.01
CA ASN A 223 12.71 7.11 -3.64
C ASN A 223 13.66 5.89 -3.58
N THR A 224 13.53 4.93 -4.50
CA THR A 224 14.43 3.76 -4.54
C THR A 224 15.87 4.16 -4.84
N HIS A 225 16.10 5.10 -5.77
CA HIS A 225 17.44 5.59 -6.07
C HIS A 225 17.96 6.61 -5.06
N TYR A 226 17.08 7.23 -4.28
CA TYR A 226 17.45 8.06 -3.13
C TYR A 226 17.90 7.20 -1.93
N CYS A 227 17.35 5.99 -1.80
CA CYS A 227 17.83 5.00 -0.84
C CYS A 227 19.31 4.64 -1.10
N ILE A 228 20.10 4.53 -0.03
CA ILE A 228 21.53 4.16 -0.13
C ILE A 228 21.78 2.65 0.01
N PHE A 229 20.71 1.86 0.10
CA PHE A 229 20.76 0.41 0.25
C PHE A 229 21.58 -0.05 1.47
N CYS A 230 21.16 0.35 2.67
CA CYS A 230 21.88 0.15 3.92
C CYS A 230 22.20 -1.32 4.28
N HIS A 231 21.53 -2.32 3.68
CA HIS A 231 21.89 -3.73 3.88
C HIS A 231 23.34 -4.02 3.49
N LYS A 232 23.90 -3.31 2.49
CA LYS A 232 25.30 -3.46 2.06
C LYS A 232 26.32 -3.14 3.16
N GLN A 233 25.90 -2.43 4.20
CA GLN A 233 26.71 -2.05 5.36
C GLN A 233 26.21 -2.71 6.66
N ASN A 234 25.23 -3.61 6.59
CA ASN A 234 24.55 -4.19 7.76
C ASN A 234 23.99 -3.14 8.74
N LYS A 235 23.47 -2.03 8.20
CA LYS A 235 22.94 -0.87 8.96
C LYS A 235 21.53 -0.48 8.49
N ASP A 236 20.72 -1.46 8.15
CA ASP A 236 19.35 -1.37 7.66
C ASP A 236 18.36 -0.93 8.77
N SER A 237 18.51 0.32 9.22
CA SER A 237 17.69 0.89 10.31
C SER A 237 16.19 0.99 10.00
N CYS A 238 15.82 1.02 8.71
CA CYS A 238 14.43 0.96 8.29
C CYS A 238 13.77 -0.40 8.57
N SER A 239 14.57 -1.48 8.64
CA SER A 239 14.13 -2.82 9.00
C SER A 239 14.32 -3.05 10.50
N LYS A 240 15.56 -2.93 10.99
CA LYS A 240 15.99 -3.33 12.35
C LYS A 240 15.94 -2.22 13.41
N GLY A 241 15.51 -1.01 13.02
CA GLY A 241 15.50 0.16 13.87
C GLY A 241 16.82 0.92 13.93
N LEU A 242 16.74 2.16 14.41
CA LEU A 242 17.90 3.03 14.56
C LEU A 242 18.41 2.91 16.00
N LEU A 243 19.61 2.34 16.16
CA LEU A 243 20.19 2.05 17.47
C LEU A 243 21.19 3.14 17.92
N GLU A 244 21.27 3.34 19.23
CA GLU A 244 22.34 4.06 19.91
C GLU A 244 23.56 3.15 20.15
N ASN A 245 24.70 3.73 20.57
CA ASN A 245 25.93 2.97 20.84
C ASN A 245 25.77 1.89 21.94
N ASN A 246 24.78 2.06 22.82
CA ASN A 246 24.45 1.10 23.88
C ASN A 246 23.43 0.02 23.43
N HIS A 247 23.18 -0.10 22.12
CA HIS A 247 22.19 -1.01 21.52
C HIS A 247 20.73 -0.78 21.91
N SER A 248 20.40 0.37 22.53
CA SER A 248 19.01 0.77 22.74
C SER A 248 18.46 1.50 21.50
N PHE A 249 17.13 1.47 21.32
CA PHE A 249 16.50 2.22 20.24
C PHE A 249 16.64 3.73 20.47
N LYS A 250 17.11 4.42 19.45
CA LYS A 250 17.18 5.87 19.44
C LYS A 250 15.77 6.46 19.51
N LYS A 251 15.63 7.57 20.25
CA LYS A 251 14.40 8.37 20.28
C LYS A 251 14.47 9.51 19.28
N SER A 252 13.35 9.75 18.59
CA SER A 252 13.15 10.91 17.73
C SER A 252 13.07 12.20 18.55
N ILE A 253 13.06 13.35 17.87
CA ILE A 253 12.85 14.68 18.50
C ILE A 253 11.50 14.74 19.23
N LEU A 254 10.51 13.94 18.80
CA LEU A 254 9.20 13.82 19.43
C LEU A 254 9.16 12.74 20.53
N SER A 255 10.33 12.28 21.01
CA SER A 255 10.46 11.25 22.06
C SER A 255 9.87 9.88 21.70
N THR A 256 9.70 9.58 20.41
CA THR A 256 9.24 8.27 19.93
C THR A 256 10.42 7.37 19.61
N GLU A 257 10.41 6.12 20.05
CA GLU A 257 11.45 5.13 19.72
C GLU A 257 11.42 4.74 18.23
N LEU A 258 12.59 4.58 17.63
CA LEU A 258 12.78 4.31 16.20
C LEU A 258 13.05 2.82 15.96
N HIS A 259 12.00 2.01 16.01
CA HIS A 259 12.09 0.53 15.95
C HIS A 259 12.32 -0.07 14.56
N GLY A 260 12.12 0.68 13.47
CA GLY A 260 12.11 0.12 12.12
C GLY A 260 10.79 -0.55 11.78
N CYS A 261 10.83 -1.52 10.86
CA CYS A 261 9.65 -2.26 10.45
C CYS A 261 9.27 -3.28 11.54
N PRO A 262 8.01 -3.32 12.02
CA PRO A 262 7.59 -4.32 13.00
C PRO A 262 7.74 -5.78 12.54
N LEU A 263 7.83 -6.01 11.23
CA LEU A 263 8.03 -7.32 10.62
C LEU A 263 9.49 -7.60 10.27
N GLU A 264 10.40 -6.66 10.53
CA GLU A 264 11.80 -6.72 10.10
C GLU A 264 11.94 -7.01 8.59
N GLU A 265 11.02 -6.46 7.79
CA GLU A 265 11.01 -6.64 6.33
C GLU A 265 12.36 -6.30 5.70
N LYS A 266 12.75 -7.07 4.67
CA LYS A 266 13.95 -6.85 3.83
C LYS A 266 13.79 -5.65 2.88
N ILE A 267 13.52 -4.49 3.46
CA ILE A 267 13.21 -3.22 2.76
C ILE A 267 14.37 -2.80 1.87
N SER A 268 15.60 -2.91 2.37
CA SER A 268 16.75 -2.40 1.64
C SER A 268 17.08 -3.25 0.41
N GLU A 269 16.86 -4.55 0.49
CA GLU A 269 16.98 -5.52 -0.59
C GLU A 269 15.86 -5.32 -1.61
N MET A 270 14.62 -5.19 -1.15
CA MET A 270 13.47 -4.86 -2.00
C MET A 270 13.69 -3.57 -2.78
N ASN A 271 14.11 -2.49 -2.12
CA ASN A 271 14.38 -1.21 -2.78
C ASN A 271 15.49 -1.33 -3.82
N PHE A 272 16.53 -2.13 -3.53
CA PHE A 272 17.64 -2.37 -4.46
C PHE A 272 17.17 -3.09 -5.72
N VAL A 273 16.48 -4.22 -5.56
CA VAL A 273 15.94 -5.01 -6.68
C VAL A 273 14.91 -4.20 -7.48
N LYS A 274 14.04 -3.44 -6.80
CA LYS A 274 13.09 -2.53 -7.43
C LYS A 274 13.78 -1.46 -8.28
N SER A 275 14.88 -0.88 -7.79
CA SER A 275 15.63 0.16 -8.52
C SER A 275 16.26 -0.36 -9.83
N GLN A 276 16.40 -1.68 -9.96
CA GLN A 276 16.95 -2.33 -11.16
C GLN A 276 15.88 -2.76 -12.16
N GLY A 277 14.59 -2.60 -11.81
CA GLY A 277 13.48 -2.90 -12.71
C GLY A 277 12.88 -4.29 -12.59
N TYR A 278 13.13 -5.03 -11.50
CA TYR A 278 12.57 -6.37 -11.30
C TYR A 278 11.35 -6.35 -10.35
N PRO A 279 10.10 -6.14 -10.85
CA PRO A 279 8.93 -5.98 -10.00
C PRO A 279 8.48 -7.25 -9.25
N ILE A 280 8.53 -8.42 -9.89
CA ILE A 280 8.12 -9.70 -9.28
C ILE A 280 9.19 -10.13 -8.26
N ALA A 281 10.47 -9.96 -8.58
CA ALA A 281 11.57 -10.22 -7.66
C ALA A 281 11.46 -9.35 -6.40
N ALA A 282 11.19 -8.05 -6.56
CA ALA A 282 10.99 -7.14 -5.45
C ALA A 282 9.79 -7.57 -4.58
N LEU A 283 8.68 -7.97 -5.18
CA LEU A 283 7.51 -8.48 -4.46
C LEU A 283 7.84 -9.78 -3.69
N ALA A 284 8.54 -10.73 -4.32
CA ALA A 284 8.94 -11.98 -3.71
C ALA A 284 9.79 -11.74 -2.45
N ILE A 285 10.66 -10.71 -2.45
CA ILE A 285 11.45 -10.30 -1.29
C ILE A 285 10.57 -9.75 -0.16
N VAL A 286 9.63 -8.83 -0.45
CA VAL A 286 8.67 -8.30 0.56
C VAL A 286 7.93 -9.45 1.21
N MET A 287 7.45 -10.39 0.40
CA MET A 287 6.60 -11.50 0.83
C MET A 287 7.34 -12.57 1.65
N ILE A 288 8.66 -12.48 1.84
CA ILE A 288 9.39 -13.31 2.81
C ILE A 288 8.85 -13.01 4.21
N ASP A 289 8.70 -11.73 4.52
CA ASP A 289 8.36 -11.23 5.85
C ASP A 289 6.89 -10.74 5.92
N ASN A 290 6.34 -10.22 4.81
CA ASN A 290 4.99 -9.67 4.72
C ASN A 290 4.20 -10.20 3.49
N PRO A 291 3.68 -11.45 3.54
CA PRO A 291 2.92 -12.03 2.43
C PRO A 291 1.59 -11.31 2.14
N LEU A 292 1.08 -10.53 3.08
CA LEU A 292 -0.16 -9.75 2.95
C LEU A 292 0.13 -8.24 2.84
N CYS A 293 1.21 -7.86 2.17
CA CYS A 293 1.62 -6.47 1.98
C CYS A 293 0.55 -5.58 1.29
N VAL A 294 -0.45 -6.16 0.63
CA VAL A 294 -1.68 -5.44 0.21
C VAL A 294 -2.44 -4.77 1.36
N LEU A 295 -2.23 -5.20 2.61
CA LEU A 295 -2.82 -4.62 3.82
C LEU A 295 -1.92 -3.58 4.49
N THR A 296 -0.70 -3.37 4.00
CA THR A 296 0.28 -2.39 4.52
C THR A 296 0.54 -1.31 3.45
N GLY A 297 1.73 -0.70 3.47
CA GLY A 297 2.12 0.32 2.49
C GLY A 297 1.55 1.71 2.73
N HIS A 298 1.46 2.44 1.62
CA HIS A 298 1.21 3.88 1.57
C HIS A 298 -0.05 4.27 2.34
N HIS A 299 0.14 5.19 3.29
CA HIS A 299 -0.89 5.68 4.23
C HIS A 299 -1.38 4.67 5.30
N ILE A 300 -0.74 3.52 5.47
CA ILE A 300 -1.07 2.55 6.54
C ILE A 300 -0.01 2.50 7.64
N CYS A 301 1.22 2.15 7.30
CA CYS A 301 2.34 2.03 8.23
C CYS A 301 3.48 2.96 7.78
N ASN A 302 4.27 3.52 8.72
CA ASN A 302 5.40 4.39 8.39
C ASN A 302 6.61 4.29 9.35
N ASP A 303 6.68 3.26 10.19
CA ASP A 303 7.76 3.13 11.18
C ASP A 303 9.13 2.88 10.54
N CYS A 304 9.14 2.19 9.40
CA CYS A 304 10.31 2.04 8.54
C CYS A 304 10.83 3.40 8.02
N THR A 305 9.94 4.29 7.59
CA THR A 305 10.25 5.65 7.14
C THR A 305 10.78 6.52 8.28
N LYS A 306 10.14 6.47 9.46
CA LYS A 306 10.60 7.19 10.66
C LYS A 306 12.01 6.79 11.08
N SER A 307 12.35 5.51 10.91
CA SER A 307 13.63 4.93 11.35
C SER A 307 14.71 4.99 10.26
N CYS A 308 14.42 5.55 9.09
CA CYS A 308 15.39 5.79 8.02
C CYS A 308 16.57 6.61 8.54
N ILE A 309 17.80 6.35 8.09
CA ILE A 309 18.98 7.12 8.52
C ILE A 309 18.89 8.64 8.24
N TYR A 310 18.01 9.05 7.33
CA TYR A 310 17.74 10.45 7.02
C TYR A 310 16.82 11.08 8.07
N GLN A 311 17.43 11.56 9.16
CA GLN A 311 16.72 12.12 10.32
C GLN A 311 16.58 13.65 10.32
N LYS A 312 17.23 14.34 9.37
CA LYS A 312 17.24 15.83 9.28
C LYS A 312 16.62 16.37 7.99
N GLN A 313 16.13 15.47 7.14
CA GLN A 313 15.55 15.75 5.84
C GLN A 313 14.52 14.68 5.51
N ASP A 314 13.74 14.88 4.46
CA ASP A 314 12.74 13.91 4.03
C ASP A 314 13.36 12.51 3.94
N PRO A 315 12.85 11.54 4.70
CA PRO A 315 13.31 10.16 4.63
C PRO A 315 12.88 9.50 3.31
N VAL A 316 13.43 8.31 3.04
CA VAL A 316 12.93 7.48 1.94
C VAL A 316 11.48 7.09 2.24
N ASP A 317 10.56 7.37 1.32
CA ASP A 317 9.17 6.98 1.45
C ASP A 317 8.98 5.49 1.11
N ILE A 318 9.31 4.63 2.07
CA ILE A 318 9.27 3.17 1.93
C ILE A 318 7.85 2.63 1.70
N PRO A 319 6.80 3.07 2.42
CA PRO A 319 5.43 2.64 2.17
C PRO A 319 4.95 2.95 0.75
N LEU A 320 5.39 4.10 0.18
CA LEU A 320 5.13 4.44 -1.21
C LEU A 320 5.79 3.45 -2.18
N ILE A 321 7.04 3.06 -1.91
CA ILE A 321 7.75 2.04 -2.73
C ILE A 321 7.05 0.68 -2.62
N GLU A 322 6.72 0.23 -1.41
CA GLU A 322 6.03 -1.05 -1.16
C GLU A 322 4.71 -1.14 -1.94
N THR A 323 3.86 -0.11 -1.85
CA THR A 323 2.61 -0.05 -2.63
C THR A 323 2.86 -0.09 -4.12
N GLN A 324 3.90 0.59 -4.62
CA GLN A 324 4.22 0.56 -6.05
C GLN A 324 4.76 -0.80 -6.50
N VAL A 325 5.51 -1.53 -5.67
CA VAL A 325 5.94 -2.91 -5.96
C VAL A 325 4.72 -3.81 -6.15
N ILE A 326 3.75 -3.72 -5.25
CA ILE A 326 2.49 -4.46 -5.34
C ILE A 326 1.73 -4.08 -6.62
N ASP A 327 1.50 -2.79 -6.85
CA ASP A 327 0.74 -2.32 -8.01
C ASP A 327 1.43 -2.70 -9.33
N ASN A 328 2.77 -2.68 -9.41
CA ASN A 328 3.49 -3.12 -10.61
C ASN A 328 3.18 -4.56 -10.97
N VAL A 329 3.12 -5.47 -9.99
CA VAL A 329 2.76 -6.87 -10.24
C VAL A 329 1.27 -7.01 -10.54
N LEU A 330 0.38 -6.34 -9.79
CA LEU A 330 -1.07 -6.42 -10.01
C LEU A 330 -1.53 -5.84 -11.36
N THR A 331 -0.72 -4.97 -11.98
CA THR A 331 -1.00 -4.45 -13.33
C THR A 331 -0.62 -5.39 -14.47
N LEU A 332 0.24 -6.39 -14.23
CA LEU A 332 0.56 -7.42 -15.21
C LEU A 332 -0.67 -8.29 -15.48
N SER A 333 -0.74 -8.89 -16.68
CA SER A 333 -1.68 -9.98 -16.93
C SER A 333 -1.51 -11.07 -15.88
N TYR A 334 -2.61 -11.53 -15.29
CA TYR A 334 -2.61 -12.51 -14.21
C TYR A 334 -1.83 -12.09 -12.96
N GLY A 335 -1.60 -10.79 -12.74
CA GLY A 335 -0.85 -10.25 -11.60
C GLY A 335 -1.40 -10.68 -10.23
N PHE A 336 -2.72 -10.84 -10.08
CA PHE A 336 -3.30 -11.41 -8.87
C PHE A 336 -2.91 -12.88 -8.68
N GLU A 337 -2.87 -13.68 -9.74
CA GLU A 337 -2.50 -15.09 -9.65
C GLU A 337 -1.00 -15.25 -9.34
N VAL A 338 -0.14 -14.37 -9.86
CA VAL A 338 1.27 -14.26 -9.47
C VAL A 338 1.42 -13.96 -7.99
N TYR A 339 0.74 -12.91 -7.49
CA TYR A 339 0.73 -12.57 -6.07
C TYR A 339 0.24 -13.79 -5.26
N SER A 340 -0.96 -14.30 -5.58
CA SER A 340 -1.61 -15.40 -4.88
C SER A 340 -0.71 -16.64 -4.83
N LEU A 341 -0.01 -16.96 -5.93
CA LEU A 341 0.99 -18.02 -5.97
C LEU A 341 2.11 -17.76 -4.96
N LEU A 342 2.72 -16.58 -4.96
CA LEU A 342 3.81 -16.23 -4.03
C LEU A 342 3.42 -16.32 -2.55
N THR A 343 2.13 -16.18 -2.21
CA THR A 343 1.67 -16.38 -0.81
C THR A 343 1.78 -17.85 -0.36
N ARG A 344 1.75 -18.79 -1.31
CA ARG A 344 1.75 -20.24 -1.05
C ARG A 344 3.07 -20.88 -1.42
N TRP A 345 3.70 -20.40 -2.49
CA TRP A 345 4.97 -20.86 -3.01
C TRP A 345 5.91 -19.67 -3.23
N ASN A 346 6.88 -19.51 -2.34
CA ASN A 346 7.92 -18.50 -2.46
C ASN A 346 9.28 -19.18 -2.26
N PRO A 347 10.00 -19.51 -3.34
CA PRO A 347 11.20 -20.34 -3.23
C PRO A 347 12.35 -19.65 -2.48
N ILE A 348 12.33 -18.33 -2.34
CA ILE A 348 13.31 -17.55 -1.55
C ILE A 348 12.91 -17.36 -0.09
N ASN A 349 11.73 -17.83 0.32
CA ASN A 349 11.40 -18.01 1.73
C ASN A 349 11.96 -19.36 2.20
N PHE A 350 13.22 -19.39 2.63
CA PHE A 350 13.89 -20.65 3.00
C PHE A 350 13.25 -21.38 4.17
N LYS A 351 12.56 -20.66 5.06
CA LYS A 351 11.90 -21.26 6.24
C LYS A 351 10.61 -21.98 5.86
N ARG A 352 9.83 -21.41 4.94
CA ARG A 352 8.55 -21.97 4.51
C ARG A 352 8.32 -21.66 3.02
N PRO A 353 9.03 -22.36 2.11
CA PRO A 353 8.90 -22.12 0.67
C PRO A 353 7.58 -22.64 0.10
N LEU A 354 6.94 -23.58 0.81
CA LEU A 354 5.72 -24.28 0.43
C LEU A 354 4.82 -24.43 1.67
N PRO A 355 3.50 -24.66 1.49
CA PRO A 355 2.63 -25.01 2.60
C PRO A 355 3.03 -26.37 3.18
N HIS A 356 2.94 -26.52 4.51
CA HIS A 356 3.15 -27.79 5.19
C HIS A 356 2.01 -28.78 4.89
N THR A 357 2.28 -30.06 5.16
CA THR A 357 1.29 -31.14 5.01
C THR A 357 0.11 -30.91 5.95
N HIS A 358 -1.08 -31.36 5.55
CA HIS A 358 -2.28 -31.19 6.37
C HIS A 358 -2.12 -31.84 7.75
N THR A 359 -2.44 -31.08 8.79
CA THR A 359 -2.23 -31.46 10.19
C THR A 359 -3.44 -32.13 10.83
N LYS A 360 -4.59 -32.15 10.13
CA LYS A 360 -5.91 -32.56 10.65
C LYS A 360 -6.40 -31.74 11.85
N LYS A 361 -5.80 -30.57 12.10
CA LYS A 361 -6.22 -29.64 13.16
C LYS A 361 -7.10 -28.54 12.57
N ASN A 362 -8.20 -28.26 13.26
CA ASN A 362 -9.16 -27.22 12.94
C ASN A 362 -8.98 -26.05 13.90
N VAL A 363 -8.82 -24.84 13.37
CA VAL A 363 -8.67 -23.61 14.17
C VAL A 363 -9.82 -22.66 13.88
N LEU A 364 -10.48 -22.20 14.94
CA LEU A 364 -11.48 -21.13 14.86
C LEU A 364 -10.77 -19.77 15.00
N VAL A 365 -10.80 -18.94 13.97
CA VAL A 365 -10.27 -17.56 14.02
C VAL A 365 -11.43 -16.59 14.21
N VAL A 366 -11.39 -15.82 15.30
CA VAL A 366 -12.46 -14.88 15.67
C VAL A 366 -12.05 -13.46 15.31
N GLY A 367 -12.70 -12.89 14.30
CA GLY A 367 -12.45 -11.57 13.75
C GLY A 367 -11.64 -11.62 12.46
N LEU A 368 -12.13 -10.92 11.42
CA LEU A 368 -11.52 -10.82 10.09
C LEU A 368 -10.97 -9.42 9.82
N GLY A 369 -10.36 -8.82 10.84
CA GLY A 369 -9.44 -7.69 10.71
C GLY A 369 -8.03 -8.13 10.27
N PRO A 370 -7.07 -7.20 10.12
CA PRO A 370 -5.72 -7.52 9.65
C PRO A 370 -5.04 -8.67 10.41
N ALA A 371 -5.20 -8.72 11.74
CA ALA A 371 -4.64 -9.78 12.57
C ALA A 371 -5.24 -11.17 12.23
N GLY A 372 -6.56 -11.27 12.11
CA GLY A 372 -7.23 -12.54 11.80
C GLY A 372 -6.98 -13.01 10.38
N ILE A 373 -6.90 -12.09 9.42
CA ILE A 373 -6.52 -12.38 8.03
C ILE A 373 -5.09 -12.92 7.99
N ASN A 374 -4.14 -12.25 8.64
CA ASN A 374 -2.73 -12.67 8.66
C ASN A 374 -2.52 -13.99 9.39
N LEU A 375 -3.16 -14.18 10.55
CA LEU A 375 -3.09 -15.44 11.27
C LEU A 375 -3.69 -16.59 10.45
N SER A 376 -4.83 -16.37 9.80
CA SER A 376 -5.44 -17.37 8.91
C SER A 376 -4.48 -17.78 7.80
N HIS A 377 -3.85 -16.80 7.13
CA HIS A 377 -2.86 -17.06 6.10
C HIS A 377 -1.73 -17.99 6.59
N HIS A 378 -1.13 -17.69 7.74
CA HIS A 378 -0.04 -18.49 8.29
C HIS A 378 -0.49 -19.89 8.73
N LEU A 379 -1.63 -20.01 9.43
CA LEU A 379 -2.18 -21.31 9.84
C LEU A 379 -2.49 -22.21 8.65
N LEU A 380 -3.02 -21.65 7.55
CA LEU A 380 -3.27 -22.40 6.33
C LEU A 380 -1.98 -22.87 5.66
N ASN A 381 -0.90 -22.07 5.73
CA ASN A 381 0.43 -22.46 5.26
C ASN A 381 1.11 -23.46 6.21
N ASP A 382 0.72 -23.52 7.47
CA ASP A 382 1.15 -24.55 8.42
C ASP A 382 0.32 -25.85 8.32
N GLY A 383 -0.60 -25.92 7.35
CA GLY A 383 -1.37 -27.12 7.04
C GLY A 383 -2.59 -27.32 7.96
N HIS A 384 -3.03 -26.29 8.68
CA HIS A 384 -4.27 -26.34 9.45
C HIS A 384 -5.50 -26.06 8.58
N THR A 385 -6.67 -26.54 9.02
CA THR A 385 -7.96 -26.07 8.51
C THR A 385 -8.39 -24.87 9.34
N VAL A 386 -8.79 -23.78 8.68
CA VAL A 386 -9.21 -22.55 9.36
C VAL A 386 -10.68 -22.26 9.05
N VAL A 387 -11.46 -22.11 10.11
CA VAL A 387 -12.81 -21.53 10.04
C VAL A 387 -12.72 -20.15 10.69
N ALA A 388 -13.00 -19.10 9.94
CA ALA A 388 -13.02 -17.75 10.46
C ALA A 388 -14.46 -17.28 10.69
N ILE A 389 -14.68 -16.51 11.76
CA ILE A 389 -15.97 -15.87 12.04
C ILE A 389 -15.78 -14.38 12.26
N ASP A 390 -16.76 -13.59 11.83
CA ASP A 390 -16.84 -12.17 12.17
C ASP A 390 -18.25 -11.80 12.63
N GLY A 391 -18.34 -10.87 13.57
CA GLY A 391 -19.62 -10.36 14.05
C GLY A 391 -20.33 -9.48 13.02
N LEU A 392 -19.59 -8.91 12.06
CA LEU A 392 -20.13 -8.18 10.91
C LEU A 392 -20.65 -9.15 9.86
N LYS A 393 -21.71 -8.75 9.16
CA LYS A 393 -22.18 -9.47 7.97
C LYS A 393 -21.10 -9.39 6.89
N ILE A 394 -20.76 -10.54 6.31
CA ILE A 394 -19.84 -10.63 5.16
C ILE A 394 -20.69 -10.82 3.91
N GLU A 395 -20.59 -9.88 2.97
CA GLU A 395 -21.31 -10.00 1.69
C GLU A 395 -20.59 -11.01 0.77
N PRO A 396 -21.32 -11.85 0.02
CA PRO A 396 -20.70 -12.77 -0.93
C PRO A 396 -20.03 -12.01 -2.08
N LEU A 397 -18.90 -12.54 -2.56
CA LEU A 397 -18.33 -12.13 -3.83
C LEU A 397 -18.99 -12.91 -4.98
N PRO A 398 -18.93 -12.43 -6.23
CA PRO A 398 -19.39 -13.19 -7.38
C PRO A 398 -18.71 -14.56 -7.44
N GLN A 399 -19.50 -15.63 -7.59
CA GLN A 399 -19.00 -17.02 -7.50
C GLN A 399 -17.91 -17.35 -8.53
N HIS A 400 -17.97 -16.74 -9.72
CA HIS A 400 -16.96 -16.92 -10.76
C HIS A 400 -15.63 -16.23 -10.41
N ILE A 401 -15.59 -15.38 -9.38
CA ILE A 401 -14.35 -14.77 -8.85
C ILE A 401 -13.89 -15.51 -7.59
N SER A 402 -14.77 -15.75 -6.62
CA SER A 402 -14.37 -16.36 -5.34
C SER A 402 -14.22 -17.88 -5.39
N GLY A 403 -14.94 -18.55 -6.30
CA GLY A 403 -15.10 -20.00 -6.27
C GLY A 403 -16.03 -20.48 -5.18
N ILE A 404 -16.88 -19.60 -4.63
CA ILE A 404 -17.83 -19.90 -3.56
C ILE A 404 -19.23 -19.43 -3.96
N THR A 405 -20.23 -20.31 -3.87
CA THR A 405 -21.64 -19.95 -4.09
C THR A 405 -22.17 -19.11 -2.93
N GLN A 406 -23.32 -18.45 -3.10
CA GLN A 406 -23.96 -17.70 -2.01
C GLN A 406 -24.31 -18.56 -0.78
N PHE A 407 -24.36 -19.89 -0.93
CA PHE A 407 -24.63 -20.86 0.13
C PHE A 407 -23.34 -21.41 0.78
N GLY A 408 -22.17 -20.96 0.35
CA GLY A 408 -20.87 -21.39 0.91
C GLY A 408 -20.28 -22.64 0.24
N GLU A 409 -20.86 -23.11 -0.86
CA GLU A 409 -20.37 -24.30 -1.57
C GLU A 409 -19.22 -23.95 -2.53
N ARG A 410 -18.26 -24.86 -2.66
CA ARG A 410 -17.12 -24.71 -3.58
C ARG A 410 -17.57 -24.88 -5.02
N THR A 411 -17.12 -24.00 -5.90
CA THR A 411 -17.37 -24.05 -7.34
C THR A 411 -16.14 -23.58 -8.13
N GLN A 412 -16.16 -23.80 -9.45
CA GLN A 412 -15.10 -23.31 -10.32
C GLN A 412 -15.09 -21.78 -10.35
N PHE A 413 -13.89 -21.20 -10.44
CA PHE A 413 -13.68 -19.77 -10.59
C PHE A 413 -12.79 -19.48 -11.79
N ASN A 414 -12.93 -18.26 -12.31
CA ASN A 414 -12.10 -17.72 -13.36
C ASN A 414 -10.84 -17.10 -12.76
N LEU A 415 -9.75 -17.22 -13.50
CA LEU A 415 -8.52 -16.52 -13.19
C LEU A 415 -8.72 -15.03 -13.44
N ILE A 416 -8.10 -14.22 -12.59
CA ILE A 416 -8.15 -12.77 -12.74
C ILE A 416 -7.05 -12.36 -13.71
N LYS A 417 -7.43 -11.97 -14.94
CA LYS A 417 -6.45 -11.54 -15.95
C LYS A 417 -6.04 -10.09 -15.72
N ASN A 418 -6.98 -9.20 -15.39
CA ASN A 418 -6.73 -7.79 -15.13
C ASN A 418 -7.40 -7.33 -13.83
N VAL A 419 -6.58 -7.14 -12.79
CA VAL A 419 -7.04 -6.77 -11.45
C VAL A 419 -7.87 -5.48 -11.45
N LYS A 420 -7.43 -4.46 -12.20
CA LYS A 420 -8.11 -3.17 -12.23
C LYS A 420 -9.49 -3.24 -12.89
N LYS A 421 -9.65 -4.05 -13.93
CA LYS A 421 -10.93 -4.21 -14.64
C LYS A 421 -11.89 -5.15 -13.91
N GLU A 422 -11.35 -6.19 -13.28
CA GLU A 422 -12.18 -7.28 -12.74
C GLU A 422 -12.43 -7.15 -11.22
N LEU A 423 -11.50 -6.56 -10.46
CA LEU A 423 -11.60 -6.48 -9.00
C LEU A 423 -11.79 -5.06 -8.48
N TYR A 424 -11.31 -4.02 -9.16
CA TYR A 424 -11.37 -2.66 -8.61
C TYR A 424 -12.74 -2.02 -8.85
N GLU A 425 -13.29 -1.45 -7.78
CA GLU A 425 -14.47 -0.61 -7.80
C GLU A 425 -14.11 0.81 -7.37
N ASN A 426 -14.93 1.77 -7.82
CA ASN A 426 -14.87 3.10 -7.25
C ASN A 426 -15.33 3.08 -5.78
N LEU A 427 -14.60 3.73 -4.88
CA LEU A 427 -14.87 3.64 -3.44
C LEU A 427 -16.23 4.23 -3.02
N SER A 428 -16.76 5.21 -3.77
CA SER A 428 -18.11 5.74 -3.50
C SER A 428 -19.24 4.78 -3.88
N GLU A 429 -18.98 3.83 -4.78
CA GLU A 429 -19.97 2.89 -5.33
C GLU A 429 -19.81 1.48 -4.76
N ARG A 430 -18.60 1.14 -4.30
CA ARG A 430 -18.22 -0.14 -3.72
C ARG A 430 -19.18 -0.54 -2.60
N THR A 431 -19.60 -1.80 -2.63
CA THR A 431 -20.37 -2.38 -1.51
C THR A 431 -19.45 -2.64 -0.31
N PRO A 432 -19.84 -2.27 0.91
CA PRO A 432 -19.12 -2.70 2.11
C PRO A 432 -19.23 -4.22 2.26
N TYR A 433 -18.13 -4.94 2.10
CA TYR A 433 -18.13 -6.41 2.08
C TYR A 433 -18.05 -7.02 3.48
N GLY A 434 -17.83 -6.20 4.52
CA GLY A 434 -17.72 -6.66 5.92
C GLY A 434 -16.47 -7.48 6.23
N PHE A 435 -15.49 -7.50 5.32
CA PHE A 435 -14.20 -8.18 5.47
C PHE A 435 -13.08 -7.14 5.59
N GLY A 436 -12.19 -7.27 6.57
CA GLY A 436 -11.07 -6.34 6.77
C GLY A 436 -11.08 -5.60 8.11
N GLY A 437 -12.11 -5.75 8.93
CA GLY A 437 -12.23 -5.05 10.22
C GLY A 437 -12.10 -3.53 10.07
N VAL A 438 -11.26 -2.90 10.89
CA VAL A 438 -11.01 -1.44 10.85
C VAL A 438 -10.54 -0.97 9.47
N SER A 439 -9.87 -1.80 8.67
CA SER A 439 -9.49 -1.43 7.29
C SER A 439 -10.70 -1.23 6.37
N GLU A 440 -11.82 -1.90 6.64
CA GLU A 440 -13.07 -1.77 5.90
C GLU A 440 -13.93 -0.61 6.41
N TYR A 441 -14.14 -0.53 7.74
CA TYR A 441 -15.10 0.40 8.33
C TYR A 441 -14.51 1.64 9.02
N GLY A 442 -13.21 1.62 9.32
CA GLY A 442 -12.53 2.71 10.04
C GLY A 442 -11.67 3.56 9.12
N ILE A 443 -10.77 2.94 8.35
CA ILE A 443 -9.93 3.64 7.39
C ILE A 443 -10.82 4.15 6.25
N THR A 444 -10.67 5.43 5.94
CA THR A 444 -11.54 6.16 5.01
C THR A 444 -11.00 6.11 3.58
N VAL A 445 -11.43 7.05 2.75
CA VAL A 445 -11.04 7.21 1.33
C VAL A 445 -9.57 7.59 1.11
N ARG A 446 -8.75 7.63 2.16
CA ARG A 446 -7.30 7.86 2.06
C ARG A 446 -6.51 6.60 1.70
N TRP A 447 -7.15 5.43 1.66
CA TRP A 447 -6.53 4.16 1.31
C TRP A 447 -7.41 3.36 0.33
N ASN A 448 -6.79 2.60 -0.57
CA ASN A 448 -7.49 1.85 -1.60
C ASN A 448 -8.09 0.55 -1.03
N LYS A 449 -9.37 0.59 -0.64
CA LYS A 449 -10.10 -0.57 -0.09
C LYS A 449 -10.28 -1.74 -1.07
N ASN A 450 -9.91 -1.59 -2.34
CA ASN A 450 -9.91 -2.72 -3.28
C ASN A 450 -8.89 -3.80 -2.90
N TYR A 451 -7.82 -3.45 -2.18
CA TYR A 451 -6.86 -4.42 -1.66
C TYR A 451 -7.47 -5.44 -0.69
N LEU A 452 -8.58 -5.10 -0.02
CA LEU A 452 -9.30 -6.06 0.83
C LEU A 452 -9.90 -7.22 0.04
N LYS A 453 -10.31 -7.01 -1.21
CA LYS A 453 -10.76 -8.11 -2.07
C LYS A 453 -9.62 -9.05 -2.44
N ILE A 454 -8.44 -8.49 -2.69
CA ILE A 454 -7.23 -9.29 -2.98
C ILE A 454 -6.87 -10.15 -1.77
N ALA A 455 -6.77 -9.54 -0.59
CA ALA A 455 -6.51 -10.26 0.66
C ALA A 455 -7.57 -11.34 0.96
N ARG A 456 -8.84 -11.04 0.69
CA ARG A 456 -9.93 -12.00 0.80
C ARG A 456 -9.75 -13.18 -0.13
N LEU A 457 -9.50 -12.95 -1.42
CA LEU A 457 -9.37 -14.02 -2.42
C LEU A 457 -8.15 -14.92 -2.17
N ILE A 458 -7.05 -14.37 -1.64
CA ILE A 458 -5.87 -15.13 -1.20
C ILE A 458 -6.25 -16.21 -0.17
N LEU A 459 -7.22 -15.93 0.70
CA LEU A 459 -7.72 -16.91 1.69
C LEU A 459 -8.88 -17.73 1.15
N GLU A 460 -9.91 -17.06 0.65
CA GLU A 460 -11.21 -17.64 0.30
C GLU A 460 -11.10 -18.73 -0.76
N ARG A 461 -10.14 -18.64 -1.70
CA ARG A 461 -9.91 -19.68 -2.73
C ARG A 461 -9.18 -20.93 -2.22
N ARG A 462 -8.74 -20.98 -0.96
CA ARG A 462 -8.03 -22.14 -0.39
C ARG A 462 -9.02 -23.16 0.16
N GLU A 463 -8.88 -24.42 -0.22
CA GLU A 463 -9.81 -25.50 0.14
C GLU A 463 -10.00 -25.67 1.65
N ASN A 464 -8.92 -25.46 2.42
CA ASN A 464 -8.89 -25.60 3.88
C ASN A 464 -9.27 -24.32 4.64
N PHE A 465 -9.88 -23.33 3.98
CA PHE A 465 -10.39 -22.11 4.60
C PHE A 465 -11.89 -21.96 4.38
N VAL A 466 -12.61 -21.47 5.39
CA VAL A 466 -13.99 -20.98 5.24
C VAL A 466 -14.20 -19.82 6.20
N MET A 467 -15.10 -18.90 5.85
CA MET A 467 -15.45 -17.79 6.72
C MET A 467 -16.95 -17.54 6.79
N HIS A 468 -17.40 -17.09 7.96
CA HIS A 468 -18.80 -16.77 8.23
C HIS A 468 -18.94 -15.38 8.85
N GLY A 469 -19.78 -14.54 8.26
CA GLY A 469 -20.17 -13.26 8.84
C GLY A 469 -21.43 -13.36 9.69
N GLY A 470 -21.66 -12.36 10.53
CA GLY A 470 -22.83 -12.27 11.41
C GLY A 470 -22.80 -13.25 12.59
N VAL A 471 -21.64 -13.84 12.89
CA VAL A 471 -21.48 -14.83 13.96
C VAL A 471 -20.72 -14.19 15.11
N ARG A 472 -21.39 -13.99 16.25
CA ARG A 472 -20.77 -13.39 17.43
C ARG A 472 -20.20 -14.46 18.35
N PHE A 473 -18.88 -14.45 18.52
CA PHE A 473 -18.22 -15.27 19.52
C PHE A 473 -18.64 -14.84 20.94
N GLY A 474 -18.89 -15.81 21.81
CA GLY A 474 -19.42 -15.60 23.16
C GLY A 474 -20.95 -15.50 23.22
N SER A 475 -21.65 -15.50 22.08
CA SER A 475 -23.12 -15.52 22.02
C SER A 475 -23.64 -16.59 21.06
N THR A 476 -23.45 -16.41 19.75
CA THR A 476 -23.87 -17.40 18.73
C THR A 476 -23.07 -18.70 18.82
N ILE A 477 -21.77 -18.57 19.10
CA ILE A 477 -20.87 -19.69 19.35
C ILE A 477 -20.05 -19.36 20.60
N THR A 478 -20.11 -20.26 21.59
CA THR A 478 -19.33 -20.13 22.82
C THR A 478 -18.01 -20.90 22.71
N THR A 479 -17.10 -20.66 23.66
CA THR A 479 -15.85 -21.43 23.77
C THR A 479 -16.12 -22.93 23.88
N GLN A 480 -17.07 -23.33 24.74
CA GLN A 480 -17.43 -24.74 24.92
C GLN A 480 -17.98 -25.33 23.62
N ASN A 481 -18.96 -24.67 22.99
CA ASN A 481 -19.55 -25.19 21.74
C ASN A 481 -18.51 -25.33 20.63
N ALA A 482 -17.56 -24.41 20.51
CA ALA A 482 -16.50 -24.51 19.52
C ALA A 482 -15.64 -25.77 19.73
N PHE A 483 -15.25 -26.07 20.96
CA PHE A 483 -14.51 -27.31 21.24
C PHE A 483 -15.37 -28.57 21.03
N ASP A 484 -16.65 -28.54 21.42
CA ASP A 484 -17.57 -29.68 21.25
C ASP A 484 -17.77 -30.07 19.78
N ILE A 485 -17.81 -29.10 18.86
CA ILE A 485 -17.96 -29.35 17.42
C ILE A 485 -16.64 -29.67 16.70
N GLY A 486 -15.54 -29.83 17.44
CA GLY A 486 -14.28 -30.36 16.91
C GLY A 486 -13.22 -29.32 16.53
N PHE A 487 -13.33 -28.07 17.00
CA PHE A 487 -12.19 -27.16 16.96
C PHE A 487 -11.13 -27.57 17.97
N HIS A 488 -9.86 -27.43 17.58
CA HIS A 488 -8.72 -27.75 18.44
C HIS A 488 -8.16 -26.49 19.11
N HIS A 489 -8.27 -25.35 18.45
CA HIS A 489 -7.81 -24.07 18.94
C HIS A 489 -8.79 -22.96 18.57
N ILE A 490 -8.82 -21.92 19.41
CA ILE A 490 -9.56 -20.69 19.16
C ILE A 490 -8.55 -19.55 19.22
N ALA A 491 -8.48 -18.76 18.16
CA ALA A 491 -7.65 -17.57 18.09
C ALA A 491 -8.52 -16.31 18.14
N LEU A 492 -8.25 -15.44 19.11
CA LEU A 492 -8.99 -14.20 19.30
C LEU A 492 -8.28 -13.05 18.58
N ALA A 493 -8.86 -12.61 17.46
CA ALA A 493 -8.41 -11.48 16.65
C ALA A 493 -9.51 -10.40 16.55
N THR A 494 -10.25 -10.19 17.65
CA THR A 494 -11.46 -9.34 17.72
C THR A 494 -11.17 -7.83 17.69
N GLY A 495 -9.89 -7.44 17.80
CA GLY A 495 -9.48 -6.03 17.89
C GLY A 495 -9.96 -5.35 19.18
N SER A 496 -9.84 -4.01 19.20
CA SER A 496 -10.21 -3.15 20.34
C SER A 496 -11.42 -2.28 19.97
N GLY A 497 -12.60 -2.90 19.83
CA GLY A 497 -13.82 -2.23 19.37
C GLY A 497 -14.50 -1.31 20.39
N SER A 498 -14.16 -1.42 21.67
CA SER A 498 -14.74 -0.59 22.73
C SER A 498 -14.28 0.86 22.62
N PRO A 499 -15.18 1.86 22.51
CA PRO A 499 -14.79 3.25 22.44
C PRO A 499 -14.31 3.76 23.81
N ASN A 500 -13.31 4.64 23.80
CA ASN A 500 -12.95 5.42 24.98
C ASN A 500 -14.02 6.50 25.20
N LEU A 501 -14.84 6.32 26.24
CA LEU A 501 -15.88 7.27 26.60
C LEU A 501 -15.30 8.37 27.48
N ILE A 502 -15.53 9.62 27.09
CA ILE A 502 -15.22 10.77 27.93
C ILE A 502 -16.40 11.00 28.87
N TYR A 503 -16.14 11.01 30.17
CA TYR A 503 -17.16 11.29 31.18
C TYR A 503 -17.51 12.78 31.20
N LEU A 504 -18.40 13.18 30.29
CA LEU A 504 -18.96 14.52 30.20
C LEU A 504 -20.46 14.50 30.56
N LYS A 505 -20.93 15.58 31.17
CA LYS A 505 -22.37 15.80 31.37
C LYS A 505 -23.08 15.77 30.01
N ASN A 506 -24.22 15.09 29.92
CA ASN A 506 -25.03 14.95 28.70
C ASN A 506 -24.33 14.19 27.54
N SER A 507 -23.45 13.23 27.83
CA SER A 507 -22.77 12.39 26.82
C SER A 507 -23.71 11.55 25.93
N LEU A 508 -24.97 11.37 26.34
CA LEU A 508 -26.03 10.67 25.59
C LEU A 508 -27.05 11.63 24.94
N ALA A 509 -26.78 12.94 24.93
CA ALA A 509 -27.67 13.90 24.28
C ALA A 509 -27.78 13.63 22.77
N ARG A 510 -28.94 13.93 22.19
CA ARG A 510 -29.18 13.76 20.76
C ARG A 510 -28.12 14.53 19.94
N GLY A 511 -27.44 13.81 19.05
CA GLY A 511 -26.36 14.35 18.22
C GLY A 511 -24.96 14.09 18.76
N VAL A 512 -24.80 13.68 20.02
CA VAL A 512 -23.52 13.21 20.56
C VAL A 512 -23.29 11.77 20.13
N ARG A 513 -22.13 11.49 19.50
CA ARG A 513 -21.74 10.15 19.04
C ARG A 513 -20.26 9.92 19.27
N THR A 514 -19.87 8.66 19.43
CA THR A 514 -18.46 8.28 19.35
C THR A 514 -18.00 8.32 17.90
N ALA A 515 -16.73 8.63 17.67
CA ALA A 515 -16.18 8.66 16.31
C ALA A 515 -16.25 7.29 15.63
N SER A 516 -16.07 6.20 16.39
CA SER A 516 -16.23 4.84 15.90
C SER A 516 -17.66 4.53 15.44
N ASP A 517 -18.67 4.89 16.24
CA ASP A 517 -20.08 4.73 15.84
C ASP A 517 -20.40 5.53 14.56
N PHE A 518 -19.95 6.78 14.49
CA PHE A 518 -20.15 7.63 13.31
C PHE A 518 -19.52 7.02 12.06
N LEU A 519 -18.23 6.64 12.12
CA LEU A 519 -17.51 6.07 10.98
C LEU A 519 -18.07 4.71 10.56
N MET A 520 -18.33 3.82 11.52
CA MET A 520 -18.94 2.51 11.24
C MET A 520 -20.32 2.66 10.61
N SER A 521 -21.17 3.52 11.18
CA SER A 521 -22.49 3.81 10.63
C SER A 521 -22.39 4.34 9.20
N LEU A 522 -21.50 5.29 8.93
CA LEU A 522 -21.32 5.86 7.60
C LEU A 522 -20.81 4.83 6.58
N GLN A 523 -19.74 4.11 6.93
CA GLN A 523 -19.01 3.23 6.02
C GLN A 523 -19.70 1.89 5.82
N LEU A 524 -20.15 1.19 6.88
CA LEU A 524 -20.73 -0.15 6.76
C LEU A 524 -22.14 -0.14 6.20
N THR A 525 -22.95 0.88 6.52
CA THR A 525 -24.31 0.96 5.96
C THR A 525 -24.32 1.52 4.55
N GLY A 526 -23.18 2.04 4.07
CA GLY A 526 -23.10 2.74 2.80
C GLY A 526 -24.00 3.98 2.75
N SER A 527 -24.20 4.68 3.87
CA SER A 527 -25.13 5.83 3.98
C SER A 527 -24.86 6.92 2.93
N ALA A 528 -23.61 7.07 2.49
CA ALA A 528 -23.22 8.00 1.44
C ALA A 528 -23.64 7.59 0.01
N ARG A 529 -24.06 6.34 -0.22
CA ARG A 529 -24.49 5.87 -1.54
C ARG A 529 -25.88 6.43 -1.87
N ASN A 530 -26.10 6.77 -3.14
CA ASN A 530 -27.36 7.31 -3.63
C ASN A 530 -28.52 6.31 -3.48
N ASN A 531 -28.25 5.02 -3.70
CA ASN A 531 -29.22 3.94 -3.61
C ASN A 531 -29.37 3.36 -2.18
N ALA A 532 -28.67 3.89 -1.17
CA ALA A 532 -28.80 3.40 0.20
C ALA A 532 -30.07 3.95 0.88
N ILE A 533 -30.84 3.03 1.47
CA ILE A 533 -31.99 3.36 2.32
C ILE A 533 -31.52 3.94 3.64
N ALA A 534 -30.42 3.41 4.19
CA ALA A 534 -29.79 3.90 5.41
C ALA A 534 -29.47 5.39 5.29
N ASN A 535 -29.84 6.15 6.32
CA ASN A 535 -29.57 7.58 6.40
C ASN A 535 -28.99 7.90 7.77
N LEU A 536 -27.68 8.13 7.81
CA LEU A 536 -27.03 8.75 8.95
C LEU A 536 -27.41 10.23 8.94
N GLN A 537 -27.95 10.75 10.05
CA GLN A 537 -28.31 12.17 10.14
C GLN A 537 -27.26 12.93 10.96
N ILE A 538 -26.71 13.98 10.35
CA ILE A 538 -25.83 14.96 10.97
C ILE A 538 -26.32 16.39 10.69
N ARG A 539 -25.97 17.33 11.56
CA ARG A 539 -26.25 18.76 11.40
C ARG A 539 -24.98 19.55 11.70
N MET A 540 -24.66 20.52 10.84
CA MET A 540 -23.57 21.46 11.06
C MET A 540 -24.01 22.63 11.95
N PRO A 541 -23.11 23.22 12.76
CA PRO A 541 -21.70 22.84 12.93
C PRO A 541 -21.50 21.57 13.77
N ILE A 542 -20.40 20.86 13.50
CA ILE A 542 -19.97 19.67 14.25
C ILE A 542 -18.67 19.98 14.99
N ILE A 543 -18.55 19.47 16.22
CA ILE A 543 -17.32 19.52 17.03
C ILE A 543 -16.79 18.09 17.16
N VAL A 544 -15.53 17.88 16.80
CA VAL A 544 -14.83 16.59 16.97
C VAL A 544 -13.80 16.73 18.08
N ILE A 545 -13.89 15.84 19.09
CA ILE A 545 -13.00 15.85 20.25
C ILE A 545 -11.97 14.72 20.08
N GLY A 546 -10.72 15.09 19.82
CA GLY A 546 -9.60 14.16 19.70
C GLY A 546 -8.53 14.66 18.72
N GLY A 547 -7.32 14.10 18.80
CA GLY A 547 -6.18 14.46 17.94
C GLY A 547 -5.55 13.28 17.18
N GLY A 548 -6.11 12.08 17.29
CA GLY A 548 -5.64 10.89 16.57
C GLY A 548 -6.27 10.75 15.18
N LEU A 549 -5.86 9.72 14.44
CA LEU A 549 -6.37 9.43 13.09
C LEU A 549 -7.89 9.31 13.04
N THR A 550 -8.51 8.65 14.03
CA THR A 550 -9.98 8.52 14.11
C THR A 550 -10.69 9.87 14.17
N ALA A 551 -10.12 10.86 14.85
CA ALA A 551 -10.70 12.21 14.91
C ALA A 551 -10.58 12.94 13.57
N ILE A 552 -9.44 12.80 12.89
CA ILE A 552 -9.20 13.37 11.56
C ILE A 552 -10.14 12.73 10.53
N ASP A 553 -10.25 11.41 10.55
CA ASP A 553 -11.17 10.65 9.68
C ASP A 553 -12.62 11.09 9.95
N ALA A 554 -13.07 11.16 11.20
CA ALA A 554 -14.43 11.62 11.52
C ALA A 554 -14.69 13.07 11.07
N ALA A 555 -13.75 13.98 11.27
CA ALA A 555 -13.90 15.38 10.87
C ALA A 555 -14.01 15.55 9.34
N THR A 556 -13.14 14.87 8.59
CA THR A 556 -13.12 14.96 7.12
C THR A 556 -14.29 14.25 6.47
N GLU A 557 -14.72 13.10 7.02
CA GLU A 557 -15.91 12.36 6.56
C GLU A 557 -17.19 13.14 6.84
N ALA A 558 -17.34 13.76 8.01
CA ALA A 558 -18.53 14.57 8.33
C ALA A 558 -18.69 15.75 7.38
N LEU A 559 -17.58 16.41 7.02
CA LEU A 559 -17.58 17.51 6.06
C LEU A 559 -17.98 17.04 4.65
N ALA A 560 -17.48 15.89 4.21
CA ALA A 560 -17.82 15.31 2.90
C ALA A 560 -19.24 14.72 2.84
N TYR A 561 -19.75 14.20 3.96
CA TYR A 561 -21.06 13.56 4.02
C TYR A 561 -22.23 14.56 4.03
N TYR A 562 -22.06 15.71 4.70
CA TYR A 562 -23.17 16.65 4.89
C TYR A 562 -23.83 17.12 3.57
N PRO A 563 -23.08 17.51 2.52
CA PRO A 563 -23.68 17.83 1.22
C PRO A 563 -24.46 16.66 0.62
N VAL A 564 -23.90 15.45 0.63
CA VAL A 564 -24.54 14.22 0.13
C VAL A 564 -25.85 13.94 0.86
N GLN A 565 -25.87 14.13 2.19
CA GLN A 565 -27.08 14.00 2.98
C GLN A 565 -28.17 14.99 2.54
N VAL A 566 -27.79 16.26 2.34
CA VAL A 566 -28.71 17.32 1.90
C VAL A 566 -29.26 17.02 0.51
N GLU A 567 -28.41 16.63 -0.43
CA GLU A 567 -28.81 16.25 -1.79
C GLU A 567 -29.78 15.06 -1.78
N LYS A 568 -29.49 14.02 -0.99
CA LYS A 568 -30.39 12.87 -0.83
C LYS A 568 -31.75 13.28 -0.24
N PHE A 569 -31.75 14.19 0.74
CA PHE A 569 -32.99 14.68 1.33
C PHE A 569 -33.79 15.51 0.32
N LEU A 570 -33.14 16.43 -0.40
CA LEU A 570 -33.75 17.27 -1.43
C LEU A 570 -34.35 16.42 -2.54
N PHE A 571 -33.59 15.46 -3.09
CA PHE A 571 -34.06 14.57 -4.14
C PHE A 571 -35.32 13.79 -3.71
N ARG A 572 -35.35 13.26 -2.47
CA ARG A 572 -36.52 12.56 -1.94
C ARG A 572 -37.71 13.50 -1.76
N TYR A 573 -37.47 14.70 -1.21
CA TYR A 573 -38.51 15.71 -1.05
C TYR A 573 -39.12 16.10 -2.40
N GLU A 574 -38.30 16.43 -3.41
CA GLU A 574 -38.77 16.80 -4.76
C GLU A 574 -39.55 15.66 -5.43
N THR A 575 -39.08 14.42 -5.27
CA THR A 575 -39.78 13.22 -5.77
C THR A 575 -41.15 13.06 -5.11
N LEU A 576 -41.22 13.24 -3.79
CA LEU A 576 -42.47 13.12 -3.03
C LEU A 576 -43.43 14.27 -3.34
N VAL A 577 -42.95 15.51 -3.44
CA VAL A 577 -43.77 16.68 -3.83
C VAL A 577 -44.33 16.51 -5.23
N LYS A 578 -43.54 15.98 -6.17
CA LYS A 578 -44.00 15.69 -7.53
C LYS A 578 -45.09 14.60 -7.55
N THR A 579 -45.04 13.64 -6.62
CA THR A 579 -45.96 12.49 -6.58
C THR A 579 -47.25 12.79 -5.83
N TYR A 580 -47.15 13.48 -4.68
CA TYR A 580 -48.26 13.66 -3.73
C TYR A 580 -48.71 15.12 -3.59
N GLY A 581 -47.99 16.08 -4.18
CA GLY A 581 -48.24 17.50 -4.03
C GLY A 581 -47.59 18.10 -2.79
N LYS A 582 -47.27 19.39 -2.86
CA LYS A 582 -46.54 20.12 -1.81
C LYS A 582 -47.32 20.16 -0.48
N SER A 583 -48.63 20.40 -0.54
CA SER A 583 -49.51 20.46 0.64
C SER A 583 -49.68 19.15 1.40
N TYR A 584 -49.28 18.02 0.80
CA TYR A 584 -49.30 16.72 1.47
C TYR A 584 -47.97 16.40 2.16
N ILE A 585 -46.87 17.00 1.69
CA ILE A 585 -45.50 16.72 2.14
C ILE A 585 -45.01 17.74 3.18
N GLU A 586 -45.44 18.99 3.07
CA GLU A 586 -45.26 20.06 4.07
C GLU A 586 -46.48 20.16 4.98
#